data_AF-A0A0C2CSH1-F1
#
_entry.id   AF-A0A0C2CSH1-F1
#
_cell.length_a   1.000
_cell.length_b   1.000
_cell.length_c   1.000
_cell.angle_alpha   90.00
_cell.angle_beta   90.00
_cell.angle_gamma   90.00
#
_symmetry.space_group_name_H-M   'P 1'
#
loop_
_entity.id
_entity.type
_entity.pdbx_description
1 polymer ?
#
loop_
_entity_poly.entity_id
_entity_poly.type
_entity_poly.pdbx_seq_one_letter_code
_entity_poly.pdbx_strand_id
1 'polypeptide(L)'
;MPGIPPGGLLRRARLQKSPTIVQCLDGCGRSGTLVAIETVLMQFLRGSPLDDDIVFLSTVFVRLQRRLAVSSALHYLFIYRTVLHWIAPYITSIYQRFALGLSWPGVGFIAKYESMVKHLSKITPAY
;
A
#
# COMPACT_ATOMS: atom_id res chain seq x y z
N MET A 1 17.28 0.17 23.93
CA MET A 1 16.89 -0.51 22.67
C MET A 1 16.71 0.55 21.60
N PRO A 2 17.57 0.64 20.57
CA PRO A 2 17.42 1.69 19.56
C PRO A 2 16.09 1.48 18.81
N GLY A 3 15.23 2.49 18.88
CA GLY A 3 13.90 2.47 18.27
C GLY A 3 13.99 2.19 16.77
N ILE A 4 13.17 1.26 16.30
CA ILE A 4 13.08 0.92 14.87
C ILE A 4 12.48 2.13 14.15
N PRO A 5 13.18 2.74 13.17
CA PRO A 5 12.59 3.82 12.39
C PRO A 5 11.35 3.32 11.65
N PRO A 6 10.33 4.16 11.41
CA PRO A 6 9.14 3.76 10.65
C PRO A 6 9.55 3.23 9.26
N GLY A 7 9.31 1.93 9.01
CA GLY A 7 9.77 1.21 7.81
C GLY A 7 10.97 0.28 8.01
N GLY A 8 11.62 0.29 9.18
CA GLY A 8 12.76 -0.55 9.49
C GLY A 8 12.45 -2.05 9.52
N LEU A 9 11.21 -2.44 9.82
CA LEU A 9 10.77 -3.84 9.81
C LEU A 9 10.84 -4.44 8.39
N LEU A 10 10.26 -3.76 7.41
CA LEU A 10 10.28 -4.21 6.01
C LEU A 10 11.71 -4.21 5.45
N ARG A 11 12.51 -3.18 5.80
CA ARG A 11 13.93 -3.16 5.44
C ARG A 11 14.69 -4.36 6.01
N ARG A 12 14.42 -4.75 7.26
CA ARG A 12 15.04 -5.93 7.88
C ARG A 12 14.58 -7.23 7.21
N ALA A 13 13.30 -7.36 6.91
CA ALA A 13 12.77 -8.52 6.20
C ALA A 13 13.45 -8.73 4.83
N ARG A 14 13.67 -7.64 4.06
CA ARG A 14 14.39 -7.70 2.78
C ARG A 14 15.86 -8.14 2.87
N LEU A 15 16.50 -7.94 4.02
CA LEU A 15 17.90 -8.30 4.25
C LEU A 15 18.07 -9.76 4.68
N GLN A 16 16.98 -10.45 5.03
CA GLN A 16 17.03 -11.87 5.42
C GLN A 16 17.10 -12.76 4.18
N LYS A 17 17.93 -13.81 4.25
CA LYS A 17 18.05 -14.85 3.21
C LYS A 17 16.95 -15.91 3.29
N SER A 18 16.24 -15.96 4.41
CA SER A 18 15.13 -16.89 4.67
C SER A 18 13.76 -16.21 4.47
N PRO A 19 12.72 -16.96 4.10
CA PRO A 19 11.37 -16.41 3.96
C PRO A 19 10.90 -15.83 5.30
N THR A 20 10.31 -14.63 5.26
CA THR A 20 9.74 -13.97 6.45
C THR A 20 8.30 -14.44 6.64
N ILE A 21 7.99 -15.01 7.80
CA ILE A 21 6.64 -15.44 8.15
C ILE A 21 5.87 -14.26 8.75
N VAL A 22 4.71 -13.93 8.17
CA VAL A 22 3.81 -12.88 8.66
C VAL A 22 2.48 -13.51 9.01
N GLN A 23 2.08 -13.40 10.27
CA GLN A 23 0.85 -13.96 10.80
C GLN A 23 0.14 -12.92 11.69
N CYS A 24 -1.18 -12.87 11.61
CA CYS A 24 -2.04 -12.10 12.51
C CYS A 24 -2.98 -13.06 13.25
N LEU A 25 -4.25 -12.70 13.46
CA LEU A 25 -5.22 -13.58 14.12
C LEU A 25 -5.70 -14.70 13.19
N ASP A 26 -6.15 -14.32 12.00
CA ASP A 26 -6.63 -15.17 10.91
C ASP A 26 -5.58 -15.36 9.80
N GLY A 27 -4.48 -14.59 9.87
CA GLY A 27 -3.44 -14.56 8.84
C GLY A 27 -3.90 -13.96 7.50
N CYS A 28 -5.04 -13.24 7.45
CA CYS A 28 -5.62 -12.77 6.19
C CYS A 28 -5.77 -11.25 6.12
N GLY A 29 -6.27 -10.59 7.17
CA GLY A 29 -6.49 -9.14 7.17
C GLY A 29 -5.19 -8.33 7.26
N ARG A 30 -4.58 -8.28 8.45
CA ARG A 30 -3.37 -7.48 8.72
C ARG A 30 -2.11 -8.05 8.04
N SER A 31 -2.04 -9.37 7.93
CA SER A 31 -0.91 -10.03 7.25
C SER A 31 -0.97 -9.78 5.75
N GLY A 32 -2.15 -9.93 5.12
CA GLY A 32 -2.34 -9.67 3.69
C GLY A 32 -2.11 -8.21 3.32
N THR A 33 -2.48 -7.27 4.18
CA THR A 33 -2.19 -5.84 3.97
C THR A 33 -0.70 -5.54 4.04
N LEU A 34 0.03 -6.09 5.02
CA LEU A 34 1.47 -5.90 5.12
C LEU A 34 2.20 -6.46 3.89
N VAL A 35 1.82 -7.67 3.45
CA VAL A 35 2.40 -8.29 2.25
C VAL A 35 2.07 -7.48 1.00
N ALA A 36 0.85 -6.95 0.86
CA ALA A 36 0.48 -6.09 -0.26
C ALA A 36 1.24 -4.75 -0.28
N ILE A 37 1.51 -4.15 0.87
CA ILE A 37 2.37 -2.96 0.94
C ILE A 37 3.78 -3.30 0.48
N GLU A 38 4.34 -4.41 0.96
CA GLU A 38 5.68 -4.84 0.57
C GLU A 38 5.79 -5.14 -0.92
N THR A 39 4.78 -5.79 -1.52
CA THR A 39 4.79 -6.08 -2.96
C THR A 39 4.76 -4.80 -3.81
N VAL A 40 3.95 -3.80 -3.43
CA VAL A 40 3.92 -2.50 -4.12
C VAL A 40 5.26 -1.77 -3.97
N LEU A 41 5.81 -1.74 -2.75
CA LEU A 41 7.12 -1.11 -2.50
C LEU A 41 8.23 -1.80 -3.31
N MET A 42 8.23 -3.12 -3.39
CA MET A 42 9.21 -3.87 -4.18
C MET A 42 9.08 -3.60 -5.67
N GLN A 43 7.87 -3.47 -6.20
CA GLN A 43 7.66 -3.06 -7.60
C GLN A 43 8.20 -1.65 -7.84
N PHE A 44 7.95 -0.73 -6.92
CA PHE A 44 8.49 0.63 -6.99
C PHE A 44 10.04 0.64 -6.94
N LEU A 45 10.65 -0.11 -6.02
CA LEU A 45 12.12 -0.23 -5.92
C LEU A 45 12.75 -0.84 -7.17
N ARG A 46 12.02 -1.68 -7.92
CA ARG A 46 12.46 -2.26 -9.21
C ARG A 46 12.32 -1.29 -10.39
N GLY A 47 11.78 -0.09 -10.16
CA GLY A 47 11.56 0.91 -11.21
C GLY A 47 10.27 0.72 -12.01
N SER A 48 9.30 -0.04 -11.48
CA SER A 48 7.98 -0.14 -12.11
C SER A 48 7.30 1.23 -12.14
N PRO A 49 6.59 1.60 -13.23
CA PRO A 49 5.76 2.79 -13.25
C PRO A 49 4.72 2.75 -12.13
N LEU A 50 4.49 3.91 -11.53
CA LEU A 50 3.50 4.11 -10.47
C LEU A 50 2.17 4.49 -11.10
N ASP A 51 1.47 3.48 -11.59
CA ASP A 51 0.15 3.66 -12.18
C ASP A 51 -0.94 3.51 -11.10
N ASP A 52 -2.12 4.07 -11.36
CA ASP A 52 -3.28 4.02 -10.45
C ASP A 52 -3.75 2.60 -10.13
N ASP A 53 -3.32 1.62 -10.92
CA ASP A 53 -3.71 0.21 -10.79
C ASP A 53 -2.64 -0.65 -10.12
N ILE A 54 -1.47 -0.10 -9.77
CA ILE A 54 -0.38 -0.88 -9.15
C ILE A 54 -0.81 -1.51 -7.81
N VAL A 55 -1.57 -0.77 -7.01
CA VAL A 55 -2.09 -1.28 -5.73
C VAL A 55 -3.18 -2.32 -5.98
N PHE A 56 -4.05 -2.09 -6.97
CA PHE A 56 -5.07 -3.06 -7.33
C PHE A 56 -4.44 -4.39 -7.76
N LEU A 57 -3.53 -4.34 -8.73
CA LEU A 57 -2.81 -5.50 -9.23
C LEU A 57 -2.05 -6.23 -8.11
N SER A 58 -1.38 -5.48 -7.23
CA SER A 58 -0.66 -6.04 -6.09
C SER A 58 -1.60 -6.74 -5.10
N THR A 59 -2.77 -6.16 -4.80
CA THR A 59 -3.75 -6.82 -3.93
C THR A 59 -4.37 -8.05 -4.58
N VAL A 60 -4.65 -8.03 -5.88
CA VAL A 60 -5.13 -9.20 -6.63
C VAL A 60 -4.09 -10.32 -6.59
N PHE A 61 -2.82 -10.00 -6.81
CA PHE A 61 -1.72 -10.97 -6.72
C PHE A 61 -1.66 -11.64 -5.35
N VAL A 62 -1.73 -10.87 -4.26
CA VAL A 62 -1.74 -11.43 -2.90
C VAL A 62 -2.99 -12.28 -2.64
N ARG A 63 -4.15 -11.90 -3.19
CA ARG A 63 -5.40 -12.68 -3.07
C ARG A 63 -5.37 -13.99 -3.84
N LEU A 64 -4.66 -14.05 -4.97
CA LEU A 64 -4.45 -15.29 -5.72
C LEU A 64 -3.60 -16.29 -4.91
N GLN A 65 -2.63 -15.80 -4.13
CA GLN A 65 -1.80 -16.66 -3.28
C GLN A 65 -2.52 -17.09 -1.99
N ARG A 66 -3.35 -16.22 -1.40
CA ARG A 66 -4.08 -16.50 -0.16
C ARG A 66 -5.50 -15.95 -0.21
N ARG A 67 -6.48 -16.85 -0.14
CA ARG A 67 -7.90 -16.51 -0.11
C ARG A 67 -8.20 -15.52 1.02
N LEU A 68 -9.06 -14.53 0.76
CA LEU A 68 -9.47 -13.48 1.71
C LEU A 68 -8.37 -12.50 2.16
N ALA A 69 -7.21 -12.47 1.49
CA ALA A 69 -6.23 -11.41 1.74
C ALA A 69 -6.85 -10.03 1.48
N VAL A 70 -6.67 -9.08 2.41
CA VAL A 70 -7.29 -7.74 2.36
C VAL A 70 -8.84 -7.83 2.36
N SER A 71 -9.40 -8.34 3.45
CA SER A 71 -10.85 -8.60 3.57
C SER A 71 -11.73 -7.34 3.71
N SER A 72 -11.17 -6.15 3.96
CA SER A 72 -11.95 -4.94 4.25
C SER A 72 -11.50 -3.76 3.38
N ALA A 73 -12.44 -2.88 3.06
CA ALA A 73 -12.16 -1.62 2.37
C ALA A 73 -11.21 -0.73 3.19
N LEU A 74 -11.31 -0.73 4.53
CA LEU A 74 -10.39 0.02 5.40
C LEU A 74 -8.94 -0.45 5.24
N HIS A 75 -8.74 -1.75 5.12
CA HIS A 75 -7.44 -2.37 4.89
C HIS A 75 -6.86 -1.94 3.53
N TYR A 76 -7.69 -1.91 2.48
CA TYR A 76 -7.29 -1.45 1.15
C TYR A 76 -6.89 0.03 1.16
N LEU A 77 -7.69 0.86 1.84
CA LEU A 77 -7.46 2.29 1.98
C LEU A 77 -6.17 2.60 2.77
N PHE A 78 -5.87 1.78 3.77
CA PHE A 78 -4.61 1.84 4.50
C PHE A 78 -3.39 1.54 3.62
N ILE A 79 -3.47 0.57 2.71
CA ILE A 79 -2.40 0.29 1.74
C ILE A 79 -2.14 1.53 0.88
N TYR A 80 -3.19 2.14 0.31
CA TYR A 80 -3.05 3.36 -0.49
C TYR A 80 -2.35 4.49 0.28
N ARG A 81 -2.81 4.76 1.51
CA ARG A 81 -2.26 5.83 2.34
C ARG A 81 -0.79 5.59 2.72
N THR A 82 -0.44 4.37 3.09
CA THR A 82 0.93 4.02 3.50
C THR A 82 1.90 4.08 2.33
N VAL A 83 1.51 3.54 1.17
CA VAL A 83 2.30 3.59 -0.07
C VAL A 83 2.54 5.04 -0.50
N LEU A 84 1.50 5.87 -0.53
CA LEU A 84 1.62 7.30 -0.85
C LEU A 84 2.62 8.01 0.08
N HIS A 85 2.45 7.82 1.39
CA HIS A 85 3.30 8.47 2.37
C HIS A 85 4.77 8.05 2.24
N TRP A 86 5.00 6.76 1.94
CA TRP A 86 6.34 6.24 1.79
C TRP A 86 7.00 6.73 0.51
N ILE A 87 6.28 6.78 -0.61
CA ILE A 87 6.81 7.11 -1.94
C ILE A 87 6.93 8.62 -2.15
N ALA A 88 6.04 9.44 -1.57
CA ALA A 88 6.02 10.90 -1.72
C ALA A 88 7.39 11.60 -1.63
N PRO A 89 8.26 11.30 -0.65
CA PRO A 89 9.59 11.93 -0.57
C PRO A 89 10.60 11.40 -1.60
N TYR A 90 10.40 10.21 -2.19
CA TYR A 90 11.33 9.62 -3.15
C TYR A 90 11.05 10.01 -4.60
N ILE A 91 9.87 10.58 -4.89
CA ILE A 91 9.55 11.01 -6.25
C ILE A 91 10.18 12.38 -6.53
N THR A 92 11.22 12.36 -7.35
CA THR A 92 11.87 13.56 -7.91
C THR A 92 11.34 13.92 -9.30
N SER A 93 10.81 12.95 -10.05
CA SER A 93 10.30 13.16 -11.41
C SER A 93 8.95 13.86 -11.43
N ILE A 94 8.83 14.88 -12.28
CA ILE A 94 7.60 15.67 -12.44
C ILE A 94 6.45 14.79 -12.97
N TYR A 95 6.74 13.85 -13.88
CA TYR A 95 5.74 12.95 -14.46
C TYR A 95 5.11 12.03 -13.41
N GLN A 96 5.94 11.46 -12.52
CA GLN A 96 5.45 10.64 -11.41
C GLN A 96 4.67 11.49 -10.39
N ARG A 97 5.07 12.73 -10.13
CA ARG A 97 4.29 13.66 -9.29
C ARG A 97 2.92 13.99 -9.89
N PHE A 98 2.84 14.11 -11.22
CA PHE A 98 1.57 14.27 -11.92
C PHE A 98 0.71 13.00 -11.84
N ALA A 99 1.28 11.82 -12.10
CA ALA A 99 0.57 10.55 -12.01
C ALA A 99 -0.01 10.30 -10.59
N LEU A 100 0.75 10.63 -9.54
CA LEU A 100 0.27 10.50 -8.17
C LEU A 100 -0.77 11.55 -7.74
N GLY A 101 -0.92 12.64 -8.50
CA GLY A 101 -1.76 13.77 -8.07
C GLY A 101 -1.11 14.70 -7.04
N LEU A 102 0.22 14.64 -6.87
CA LEU A 102 0.95 15.52 -5.94
C LEU A 102 1.04 16.96 -6.47
N SER A 103 0.96 17.13 -7.79
CA SER A 103 1.09 18.41 -8.48
C SER A 103 -0.22 19.22 -8.51
N TRP A 104 -1.37 18.53 -8.66
CA TRP A 104 -2.69 19.15 -8.76
C TRP A 104 -3.69 18.45 -7.84
N PRO A 105 -4.43 19.19 -6.99
CA PRO A 105 -5.49 18.60 -6.17
C PRO A 105 -6.62 18.08 -7.07
N GLY A 106 -7.02 16.82 -6.89
CA GLY A 106 -8.15 16.23 -7.59
C GLY A 106 -7.83 15.43 -8.86
N VAL A 107 -6.55 15.16 -9.18
CA VAL A 107 -6.15 14.28 -10.29
C VAL A 107 -5.30 13.12 -9.78
N GLY A 108 -5.37 11.95 -10.44
CA GLY A 108 -4.49 10.81 -10.19
C GLY A 108 -4.80 10.01 -8.91
N PHE A 109 -3.76 9.36 -8.38
CA PHE A 109 -3.85 8.41 -7.27
C PHE A 109 -4.54 8.97 -6.01
N ILE A 110 -4.29 10.25 -5.68
CA ILE A 110 -4.92 10.94 -4.54
C ILE A 110 -6.42 11.15 -4.76
N ALA A 111 -6.85 11.51 -5.97
CA ALA A 111 -8.26 11.69 -6.28
C ALA A 111 -9.06 10.38 -6.19
N LYS A 112 -8.47 9.29 -6.69
CA LYS A 112 -9.03 7.93 -6.56
C LYS A 112 -9.16 7.55 -5.08
N TYR A 113 -8.13 7.84 -4.28
CA TYR A 113 -8.17 7.63 -2.82
C TYR A 113 -9.29 8.42 -2.14
N GLU A 114 -9.42 9.72 -2.40
CA GLU A 114 -10.48 10.56 -1.81
C GLU A 114 -11.88 10.09 -2.21
N SER A 115 -12.05 9.65 -3.46
CA SER A 115 -13.31 9.06 -3.93
C SER A 115 -13.67 7.79 -3.14
N MET A 116 -12.68 6.92 -2.92
CA MET A 116 -12.86 5.71 -2.09
C MET A 116 -13.17 6.05 -0.62
N VAL A 117 -12.53 7.07 -0.05
CA VAL A 117 -12.84 7.55 1.32
C VAL A 117 -14.29 8.03 1.41
N LYS A 118 -14.72 8.86 0.45
CA LYS A 118 -16.11 9.36 0.40
C LYS A 118 -17.11 8.21 0.29
N HIS A 119 -16.83 7.22 -0.54
CA HIS A 119 -17.69 6.03 -0.66
C HIS A 119 -17.76 5.24 0.65
N LEU A 120 -16.62 5.03 1.32
CA LEU A 120 -16.56 4.30 2.57
C LEU A 120 -17.28 5.01 3.72
N SER A 121 -17.16 6.34 3.79
CA SER A 121 -17.87 7.15 4.81
C SER A 121 -19.40 7.03 4.73
N LYS A 122 -19.94 6.66 3.56
CA LYS A 122 -21.39 6.40 3.39
C LYS A 122 -21.81 5.01 3.87
N ILE A 123 -20.89 4.03 3.89
CA ILE A 123 -21.21 2.63 4.18
C ILE A 123 -21.05 2.31 5.66
N THR A 124 -20.04 2.88 6.31
CA THR A 124 -19.80 2.70 7.75
C THR A 124 -19.90 4.07 8.42
N PRO A 125 -21.06 4.45 9.00
CA PRO A 125 -21.13 5.65 9.82
C PRO A 125 -20.15 5.51 11.00
N ALA A 126 -19.45 6.60 11.32
CA ALA A 126 -18.63 6.66 12.52
C ALA A 126 -19.56 6.41 13.73
N TYR A 127 -19.37 5.27 14.40
CA TYR A 127 -19.99 5.04 15.69
C TYR A 127 -19.29 5.89 16.75
#